data_AF-A0A3C0FQI6-F1
#
_entry.id   AF-A0A3C0FQI6-F1
#
_cell.length_a   1.000
_cell.length_b   1.000
_cell.length_c   1.000
_cell.angle_alpha   90.00
_cell.angle_beta   90.00
_cell.angle_gamma   90.00
#
_symmetry.space_group_name_H-M   'P 1'
#
loop_
_entity.id
_entity.type
_entity.pdbx_description
1 polymer ?
#
loop_
_entity_poly.entity_id
_entity_poly.type
_entity_poly.pdbx_seq_one_letter_code
_entity_poly.pdbx_strand_id
1 'polypeptide(L)'
;MVDAQQNSPSVTDHTLPLVEGRKSRWHQDGYFWRVTSILAVCGMLVFFGLMTFWHTLEASREDEQTVRRLVADVTHRAADLQQWYETAIQTVNLSILHPAVQEFETQPEATIRYFRSLAREVERFSQLRIVLPSGMEAVRVDARGNEVIVTPEDELQDKSDRYYMEA
;
A
#
# COMPACT_ATOMS: atom_id res chain seq x y z
N MET A 1 -64.40 62.78 -37.95
CA MET A 1 -64.08 63.79 -36.93
C MET A 1 -62.69 63.49 -36.40
N VAL A 2 -61.77 64.43 -36.66
CA VAL A 2 -60.62 64.88 -35.84
C VAL A 2 -59.57 63.85 -35.37
N ASP A 3 -58.39 63.95 -36.02
CA ASP A 3 -56.99 63.95 -35.55
C ASP A 3 -56.53 63.10 -34.36
N ALA A 4 -55.43 62.37 -34.59
CA ALA A 4 -54.23 62.49 -33.74
C ALA A 4 -52.97 62.03 -34.49
N GLN A 5 -52.11 63.00 -34.75
CA GLN A 5 -50.73 62.89 -35.22
C GLN A 5 -49.84 62.34 -34.09
N GLN A 6 -48.98 61.35 -34.35
CA GLN A 6 -47.85 61.10 -33.46
C GLN A 6 -46.60 60.58 -34.18
N ASN A 7 -45.57 61.40 -34.03
CA ASN A 7 -44.21 61.35 -34.57
C ASN A 7 -43.48 60.01 -34.37
N SER A 8 -42.69 59.65 -35.38
CA SER A 8 -41.65 58.62 -35.37
C SER A 8 -40.58 58.85 -34.30
N PRO A 9 -39.78 57.82 -33.99
CA PRO A 9 -38.36 57.99 -34.26
C PRO A 9 -37.79 56.89 -35.16
N SER A 10 -36.86 57.35 -35.98
CA SER A 10 -36.02 56.64 -36.93
C SER A 10 -35.37 55.39 -36.34
N VAL A 11 -35.69 54.23 -36.91
CA VAL A 11 -34.80 53.06 -36.85
C VAL A 11 -33.59 53.40 -37.70
N THR A 12 -32.49 53.79 -37.05
CA THR A 12 -31.19 53.96 -37.68
C THR A 12 -30.70 52.57 -38.09
N ASP A 13 -31.10 52.18 -39.30
CA ASP A 13 -30.59 51.02 -39.99
C ASP A 13 -29.12 51.32 -40.32
N HIS A 14 -28.19 50.86 -39.48
CA HIS A 14 -26.76 50.93 -39.77
C HIS A 14 -26.39 49.85 -40.81
N THR A 15 -27.02 49.92 -41.99
CA THR A 15 -26.57 49.19 -43.16
C THR A 15 -25.44 49.98 -43.81
N LEU A 16 -24.22 49.46 -43.71
CA LEU A 16 -23.05 49.97 -44.43
C LEU A 16 -23.36 50.02 -45.95
N PRO A 17 -23.14 51.15 -46.64
CA PRO A 17 -23.43 51.25 -48.06
C PRO A 17 -22.41 50.45 -48.86
N LEU A 18 -22.86 49.34 -49.46
CA LEU A 18 -22.06 48.57 -50.41
C LEU A 18 -22.35 49.05 -51.84
N VAL A 19 -21.31 49.61 -52.46
CA VAL A 19 -21.23 49.88 -53.90
C VAL A 19 -21.30 48.55 -54.66
N GLU A 20 -22.18 48.48 -55.66
CA GLU A 20 -22.30 47.43 -56.68
C GLU A 20 -22.53 45.98 -56.22
N GLY A 21 -23.80 45.56 -56.21
CA GLY A 21 -24.29 44.41 -56.98
C GLY A 21 -23.73 43.00 -56.73
N ARG A 22 -22.85 42.75 -55.76
CA ARG A 22 -22.35 41.41 -55.44
C ARG A 22 -22.70 41.06 -54.00
N LYS A 23 -23.55 40.05 -53.81
CA LYS A 23 -23.80 39.43 -52.50
C LYS A 23 -22.49 38.80 -52.01
N SER A 24 -21.66 39.58 -51.32
CA SER A 24 -20.49 39.06 -50.62
C SER A 24 -20.99 38.06 -49.59
N ARG A 25 -20.65 36.79 -49.76
CA ARG A 25 -20.98 35.79 -48.74
C ARG A 25 -20.02 36.04 -47.59
N TRP A 26 -20.53 36.22 -46.37
CA TRP A 26 -19.77 36.60 -45.16
C TRP A 26 -18.49 35.77 -44.91
N HIS A 27 -18.42 34.53 -45.39
CA HIS A 27 -17.23 33.66 -45.32
C HIS A 27 -16.13 33.97 -46.35
N GLN A 28 -16.36 34.89 -47.29
CA GLN A 28 -15.35 35.35 -48.26
C GLN A 28 -14.58 36.58 -47.76
N ASP A 29 -14.99 37.12 -46.61
CA ASP A 29 -14.31 38.25 -45.98
C ASP A 29 -13.08 37.77 -45.19
N GLY A 30 -11.93 38.40 -45.42
CA GLY A 30 -10.69 38.10 -44.70
C GLY A 30 -10.78 38.44 -43.20
N TYR A 31 -11.66 39.38 -42.83
CA TYR A 31 -11.91 39.71 -41.43
C TYR A 31 -12.60 38.54 -40.70
N PHE A 32 -13.56 37.89 -41.34
CA PHE A 32 -14.25 36.72 -40.79
C PHE A 32 -13.27 35.61 -40.41
N TRP A 33 -12.38 35.22 -41.35
CA TRP A 33 -11.39 34.17 -41.10
C TRP A 33 -10.39 34.53 -40.01
N ARG A 34 -10.00 35.80 -39.86
CA ARG A 34 -9.14 36.25 -38.77
C ARG A 34 -9.81 36.07 -37.41
N VAL A 35 -11.05 36.52 -37.26
CA VAL A 35 -11.80 36.41 -36.00
C VAL A 35 -12.08 34.95 -35.64
N THR A 36 -12.50 34.14 -36.60
CA THR A 36 -12.74 32.70 -36.39
C THR A 36 -11.48 31.96 -36.00
N SER A 37 -10.33 32.28 -36.61
CA SER A 37 -9.05 31.65 -36.26
C SER A 37 -8.61 32.00 -34.84
N ILE A 38 -8.77 33.26 -34.42
CA ILE A 38 -8.46 33.69 -33.04
C ILE A 38 -9.36 32.95 -32.04
N LEU A 39 -10.67 32.91 -32.30
CA LEU A 39 -11.62 32.18 -31.46
C LEU A 39 -11.31 30.69 -31.37
N ALA A 40 -10.94 30.06 -32.50
CA ALA A 40 -10.55 28.66 -32.54
C ALA A 40 -9.28 28.39 -31.71
N VAL A 41 -8.27 29.26 -31.81
CA VAL A 41 -7.04 29.15 -31.01
C VAL A 41 -7.33 29.34 -29.52
N CYS A 42 -8.14 30.34 -29.15
CA CYS A 42 -8.54 30.55 -27.76
C CYS A 42 -9.33 29.35 -27.21
N GLY A 43 -10.27 28.82 -27.98
CA GLY A 43 -11.04 27.62 -27.62
C GLY A 43 -10.13 26.39 -27.45
N MET A 44 -9.17 26.21 -28.35
CA MET A 44 -8.18 25.15 -28.27
C MET A 44 -7.33 25.28 -27.00
N LEU A 45 -6.83 26.48 -26.68
CA LEU A 45 -6.02 26.71 -25.48
C LEU A 45 -6.80 26.42 -24.20
N VAL A 46 -8.08 26.84 -24.12
CA VAL A 46 -8.94 26.54 -22.97
C VAL A 46 -9.20 25.04 -22.86
N PHE A 47 -9.50 24.37 -23.97
CA PHE A 47 -9.73 22.92 -23.98
C PHE A 47 -8.51 22.15 -23.51
N PHE A 48 -7.32 22.45 -24.05
CA PHE A 48 -6.07 21.82 -23.62
C PHE A 48 -5.74 22.14 -22.17
N GLY A 49 -5.98 23.38 -21.70
CA GLY A 49 -5.78 23.75 -20.30
C GLY A 49 -6.69 22.98 -19.34
N LEU A 50 -7.97 22.81 -19.69
CA LEU A 50 -8.90 22.01 -18.90
C LEU A 50 -8.52 20.52 -18.91
N MET A 51 -8.08 20.01 -20.06
CA MET A 51 -7.66 18.61 -20.21
C MET A 51 -6.41 18.31 -19.37
N THR A 52 -5.38 19.16 -19.43
CA THR A 52 -4.16 18.97 -18.62
C THR A 52 -4.46 19.12 -17.13
N PHE A 53 -5.29 20.08 -16.74
CA PHE A 53 -5.74 20.25 -15.37
C PHE A 53 -6.48 19.02 -14.85
N TRP A 54 -7.42 18.48 -15.64
CA TRP A 54 -8.14 17.26 -15.32
C TRP A 54 -7.19 16.07 -15.13
N HIS A 55 -6.27 15.85 -16.08
CA HIS A 55 -5.29 14.76 -15.97
C HIS A 55 -4.37 14.91 -14.75
N THR A 56 -3.99 16.14 -14.41
CA THR A 56 -3.15 16.41 -13.23
C THR A 56 -3.89 16.08 -11.93
N LEU A 57 -5.18 16.43 -11.84
CA LEU A 57 -6.03 16.06 -10.71
C LEU A 57 -6.19 14.55 -10.60
N GLU A 58 -6.43 13.87 -11.72
CA GLU A 58 -6.61 12.41 -11.70
C GLU A 58 -5.31 11.68 -11.32
N ALA A 59 -4.16 12.11 -11.86
CA ALA A 59 -2.86 11.57 -11.47
C ALA A 59 -2.60 11.74 -9.96
N SER A 60 -2.95 12.90 -9.38
CA SER A 60 -2.79 13.11 -7.93
C SER A 60 -3.64 12.17 -7.08
N ARG A 61 -4.82 11.76 -7.56
CA ARG A 61 -5.70 10.82 -6.87
C ARG A 61 -5.17 9.40 -6.93
N GLU A 62 -4.63 8.99 -8.08
CA GLU A 62 -4.01 7.67 -8.27
C GLU A 62 -2.76 7.51 -7.38
N ASP A 63 -1.93 8.54 -7.30
CA ASP A 63 -0.75 8.56 -6.42
C ASP A 63 -1.16 8.44 -4.95
N GLU A 64 -2.18 9.19 -4.50
CA GLU A 64 -2.64 9.13 -3.11
C GLU A 64 -3.18 7.74 -2.74
N GLN A 65 -3.95 7.10 -3.62
CA GLN A 65 -4.42 5.73 -3.41
C GLN A 65 -3.27 4.72 -3.34
N THR A 66 -2.25 4.90 -4.19
CA THR A 66 -1.08 4.03 -4.24
C THR A 66 -0.25 4.16 -2.96
N VAL A 67 0.01 5.39 -2.52
CA VAL A 67 0.72 5.66 -1.26
C VAL A 67 -0.05 5.11 -0.07
N ARG A 68 -1.38 5.32 0.00
CA ARG A 68 -2.22 4.75 1.07
C ARG A 68 -2.16 3.23 1.10
N ARG A 69 -2.19 2.56 -0.05
CA ARG A 69 -2.05 1.09 -0.13
C ARG A 69 -0.68 0.62 0.34
N LEU A 70 0.39 1.29 -0.08
CA LEU A 70 1.75 0.98 0.35
C LEU A 70 1.92 1.16 1.86
N VAL A 71 1.44 2.26 2.42
CA VAL A 71 1.49 2.51 3.86
C VAL A 71 0.67 1.47 4.61
N ALA A 72 -0.55 1.17 4.16
CA ALA A 72 -1.40 0.15 4.77
C ALA A 72 -0.71 -1.23 4.76
N ASP A 73 -0.16 -1.66 3.62
CA ASP A 73 0.57 -2.93 3.49
C ASP A 73 1.78 -2.99 4.43
N VAL A 74 2.59 -1.92 4.50
CA VAL A 74 3.71 -1.84 5.44
C VAL A 74 3.23 -1.92 6.89
N THR A 75 2.16 -1.20 7.25
CA THR A 75 1.62 -1.24 8.61
C THR A 75 1.05 -2.62 8.98
N HIS A 76 0.37 -3.28 8.04
CA HIS A 76 -0.14 -4.63 8.25
C HIS A 76 0.99 -5.63 8.43
N ARG A 77 2.02 -5.60 7.57
CA ARG A 77 3.21 -6.46 7.72
C ARG A 77 3.93 -6.22 9.04
N ALA A 78 4.05 -4.97 9.48
CA ALA A 78 4.65 -4.65 10.77
C ALA A 78 3.81 -5.20 11.94
N ALA A 79 2.49 -5.06 11.87
CA ALA A 79 1.58 -5.62 12.87
C ALA A 79 1.64 -7.15 12.90
N ASP A 80 1.67 -7.81 11.73
CA ASP A 80 1.77 -9.26 11.63
C ASP A 80 3.08 -9.78 12.23
N LEU A 81 4.21 -9.10 11.96
CA LEU A 81 5.50 -9.41 12.57
C LEU A 81 5.46 -9.24 14.08
N GLN A 82 4.90 -8.12 14.57
CA GLN A 82 4.78 -7.87 15.99
C GLN A 82 3.95 -8.96 16.67
N GLN A 83 2.78 -9.28 16.12
CA GLN A 83 1.91 -10.34 16.64
C GLN A 83 2.61 -11.70 16.61
N TRP A 84 3.39 -11.98 15.56
CA TRP A 84 4.17 -13.21 15.44
C TRP A 84 5.17 -13.35 16.60
N TYR A 85 5.92 -12.27 16.90
CA TYR A 85 6.88 -12.23 18.01
C TYR A 85 6.20 -12.31 19.38
N GLU A 86 5.13 -11.55 19.60
CA GLU A 86 4.39 -11.58 20.87
C GLU A 86 3.87 -12.98 21.18
N THR A 87 3.29 -13.63 20.17
CA THR A 87 2.80 -15.00 20.31
C THR A 87 3.96 -15.96 20.60
N ALA A 88 5.09 -15.83 19.91
CA ALA A 88 6.26 -16.68 20.14
C ALA A 88 6.82 -16.52 21.57
N ILE A 89 6.95 -15.29 22.05
CA ILE A 89 7.40 -14.98 23.41
C ILE A 89 6.44 -15.56 24.45
N GLN A 90 5.13 -15.38 24.26
CA GLN A 90 4.11 -15.95 25.15
C GLN A 90 4.18 -17.47 25.18
N THR A 91 4.33 -18.12 24.03
CA THR A 91 4.48 -19.58 23.97
C THR A 91 5.72 -20.04 24.72
N VAL A 92 6.86 -19.37 24.57
CA VAL A 92 8.09 -19.70 25.33
C VAL A 92 7.88 -19.50 26.82
N ASN A 93 7.30 -18.36 27.24
CA ASN A 93 7.04 -18.07 28.66
C ASN A 93 6.12 -19.11 29.30
N LEU A 94 5.05 -19.52 28.61
CA LEU A 94 4.17 -20.59 29.07
C LEU A 94 4.89 -21.95 29.10
N SER A 95 5.76 -22.22 28.12
CA SER A 95 6.53 -23.47 28.06
C SER A 95 7.51 -23.60 29.22
N ILE A 96 8.16 -22.50 29.63
CA ILE A 96 9.08 -22.49 30.79
C ILE A 96 8.35 -22.85 32.10
N LEU A 97 7.07 -22.52 32.20
CA LEU A 97 6.24 -22.85 33.36
C LEU A 97 5.66 -24.27 33.31
N HIS A 98 5.80 -24.98 32.18
CA HIS A 98 5.25 -26.32 32.03
C HIS A 98 6.06 -27.32 32.88
N PRO A 99 5.42 -28.24 33.64
CA PRO A 99 6.12 -29.16 34.55
C PRO A 99 7.19 -30.01 33.83
N ALA A 100 6.93 -30.43 32.59
CA ALA A 100 7.90 -31.16 31.78
C ALA A 100 9.21 -30.37 31.57
N VAL A 101 9.16 -29.04 31.48
CA VAL A 101 10.37 -28.21 31.31
C VAL A 101 11.02 -27.91 32.66
N GLN A 102 10.24 -27.65 33.71
CA GLN A 102 10.78 -27.38 35.05
C GLN A 102 11.47 -28.60 35.66
N GLU A 103 10.95 -29.79 35.41
CA GLU A 103 11.47 -31.05 35.93
C GLU A 103 12.37 -31.77 34.92
N PHE A 104 12.94 -31.07 33.93
CA PHE A 104 13.70 -31.72 32.86
C PHE A 104 14.91 -32.51 33.38
N GLU A 105 15.54 -32.07 34.47
CA GLU A 105 16.70 -32.75 35.06
C GLU A 105 16.34 -34.14 35.62
N THR A 106 15.12 -34.29 36.14
CA THR A 106 14.64 -35.55 36.73
C THR A 106 13.84 -36.38 35.73
N GLN A 107 13.20 -35.73 34.74
CA GLN A 107 12.33 -36.37 33.75
C GLN A 107 12.58 -35.86 32.31
N PRO A 108 13.78 -36.06 31.74
CA PRO A 108 14.13 -35.51 30.41
C PRO A 108 13.23 -36.02 29.28
N GLU A 109 12.76 -37.26 29.40
CA GLU A 109 11.83 -37.86 28.43
C GLU A 109 10.46 -37.16 28.39
N ALA A 110 10.02 -36.58 29.52
CA ALA A 110 8.79 -35.79 29.54
C ALA A 110 8.96 -34.50 28.73
N THR A 111 10.11 -33.85 28.84
CA THR A 111 10.50 -32.67 28.05
C THR A 111 10.49 -32.97 26.57
N ILE A 112 11.12 -34.08 26.16
CA ILE A 112 11.20 -34.48 24.75
C ILE A 112 9.80 -34.70 24.18
N ARG A 113 8.91 -35.40 24.92
CA ARG A 113 7.51 -35.59 24.50
C ARG A 113 6.76 -34.26 24.39
N TYR A 114 6.94 -33.37 25.36
CA TYR A 114 6.30 -32.06 25.36
C TYR A 114 6.77 -31.22 24.16
N PHE A 115 8.08 -31.11 23.93
CA PHE A 115 8.65 -30.40 22.79
C PHE A 115 8.21 -31.00 21.46
N ARG A 116 8.06 -32.33 21.37
CA ARG A 116 7.52 -32.97 20.17
C ARG A 116 6.06 -32.57 19.90
N SER A 117 5.22 -32.46 20.93
CA SER A 117 3.85 -31.95 20.77
C SER A 117 3.86 -30.50 20.35
N LEU A 118 4.64 -29.67 21.05
CA LEU A 118 4.73 -28.24 20.80
C LEU A 118 5.23 -27.93 19.39
N ALA A 119 6.24 -28.66 18.91
CA ALA A 119 6.76 -28.52 17.55
C ALA A 119 5.74 -28.89 16.46
N ARG A 120 4.80 -29.80 16.74
CA ARG A 120 3.72 -30.17 15.80
C ARG A 120 2.58 -29.18 15.82
N GLU A 121 2.25 -28.65 16.99
CA GLU A 121 1.14 -27.70 17.16
C GLU A 121 1.53 -26.29 16.72
N VAL A 122 2.81 -25.94 16.86
CA VAL A 122 3.32 -24.60 16.61
C VAL A 122 4.44 -24.64 15.57
N GLU A 123 4.05 -24.66 14.30
CA GLU A 123 4.95 -24.72 13.13
C GLU A 123 5.96 -23.56 13.03
N ARG A 124 5.81 -22.51 13.85
CA ARG A 124 6.69 -21.34 13.84
C ARG A 124 8.09 -21.64 14.39
N PHE A 125 8.25 -22.70 15.17
CA PHE A 125 9.54 -23.06 15.77
C PHE A 125 10.21 -24.15 14.94
N SER A 126 11.33 -23.82 14.30
CA SER A 126 12.16 -24.81 13.60
C SER A 126 12.97 -25.68 14.56
N GLN A 127 13.23 -25.19 15.78
CA GLN A 127 14.03 -25.87 16.78
C GLN A 127 13.60 -25.47 18.19
N LEU A 128 13.47 -26.46 19.07
CA LEU A 128 13.27 -26.29 20.51
C LEU A 128 14.45 -26.93 21.25
N ARG A 129 15.09 -26.18 22.14
CA ARG A 129 16.28 -26.65 22.88
C ARG A 129 16.31 -26.17 24.32
N ILE A 130 16.87 -27.00 25.19
CA ILE A 130 17.33 -26.60 26.52
C ILE A 130 18.85 -26.53 26.45
N VAL A 131 19.40 -25.38 26.83
CA VAL A 131 20.85 -25.19 26.92
C VAL A 131 21.20 -24.98 28.39
N LEU A 132 22.16 -25.74 28.88
CA LEU A 132 22.61 -25.67 30.26
C LEU A 132 23.46 -24.42 30.49
N PRO A 133 23.63 -23.99 31.77
CA PRO A 133 24.56 -22.91 32.12
C PRO A 133 26.00 -23.15 31.66
N SER A 134 26.39 -24.41 31.44
CA SER A 134 27.70 -24.76 30.88
C SER A 134 27.84 -24.42 29.40
N GLY A 135 26.75 -24.08 28.71
CA GLY A 135 26.70 -23.91 27.25
C GLY A 135 26.38 -25.19 26.48
N MET A 136 26.31 -26.35 27.15
CA MET A 136 25.94 -27.62 26.50
C MET A 136 24.43 -27.68 26.20
N GLU A 137 24.05 -28.07 24.99
CA GLU A 137 22.67 -28.47 24.70
C GLU A 137 22.35 -29.76 25.50
N ALA A 138 21.24 -29.75 26.25
CA ALA A 138 20.76 -30.93 27.00
C ALA A 138 19.63 -31.67 26.27
N VAL A 139 18.80 -30.92 25.54
CA VAL A 139 17.71 -31.46 24.73
C VAL A 139 17.62 -30.63 23.47
N ARG A 140 17.44 -31.29 22.33
CA ARG A 140 17.17 -30.64 21.06
C ARG A 140 16.13 -31.40 20.25
N VAL A 141 15.10 -30.68 19.84
CA VAL A 141 14.04 -31.16 18.96
C VAL A 141 13.96 -30.22 17.76
N ASP A 142 14.16 -30.78 16.56
CA ASP A 142 14.08 -30.06 15.29
C ASP A 142 12.73 -30.35 14.63
N ALA A 143 12.05 -29.31 14.15
CA ALA A 143 10.84 -29.39 13.34
C ALA A 143 11.19 -29.10 11.87
N ARG A 144 11.04 -30.10 11.00
CA ARG A 144 11.31 -29.99 9.56
C ARG A 144 10.03 -30.28 8.79
N GLY A 145 9.22 -29.25 8.59
CA GLY A 145 7.90 -29.41 7.97
C GLY A 145 7.01 -30.31 8.82
N ASN A 146 6.64 -31.47 8.29
CA ASN A 146 5.75 -32.42 8.98
C ASN A 146 6.51 -33.43 9.87
N GLU A 147 7.84 -33.41 9.87
CA GLU A 147 8.67 -34.31 10.68
C GLU A 147 9.23 -33.59 11.90
N VAL A 148 9.20 -34.29 13.03
CA VAL A 148 9.82 -33.83 14.28
C VAL A 148 10.89 -34.82 14.70
N ILE A 149 12.14 -34.37 14.68
CA ILE A 149 13.33 -35.17 14.88
C ILE A 149 13.93 -34.78 16.23
N VAL A 150 14.21 -35.78 17.07
CA VAL A 150 14.92 -35.59 18.33
C VAL A 150 16.40 -35.83 18.06
N THR A 151 17.25 -34.87 18.42
CA THR A 151 18.70 -35.01 18.26
C THR A 151 19.23 -35.98 19.32
N PRO A 152 20.00 -37.01 18.92
CA PRO A 152 20.69 -37.91 19.85
C PRO A 152 21.64 -37.15 20.79
N GLU A 153 21.90 -37.71 21.98
CA GLU A 153 22.79 -37.09 22.99
C GLU A 153 24.21 -36.83 22.46
N ASP A 154 24.73 -37.70 21.61
CA ASP A 154 26.06 -37.60 21.00
C ASP A 154 26.18 -36.52 19.92
N GLU A 155 25.04 -36.02 19.41
CA GLU A 155 24.99 -34.94 18.41
C GLU A 155 24.66 -33.57 19.04
N LEU A 156 24.48 -33.51 20.37
CA LEU A 156 24.22 -32.26 21.09
C LEU A 156 25.46 -31.34 21.06
N GLN A 157 25.22 -30.06 20.80
CA GLN A 157 26.31 -29.10 20.58
C GLN A 157 26.79 -28.46 21.89
N ASP A 158 28.10 -28.24 21.99
CA ASP A 158 28.69 -27.29 22.92
C ASP A 158 28.58 -25.87 22.35
N LYS A 159 28.04 -24.95 23.15
CA LYS A 159 27.87 -23.53 22.81
C LYS A 159 28.46 -22.62 23.89
N SER A 160 29.34 -23.14 24.74
CA SER A 160 30.07 -22.38 25.77
C SER A 160 30.86 -21.21 25.18
N ASP A 161 31.26 -21.29 23.92
CA ASP A 161 32.03 -20.28 23.18
C ASP A 161 31.21 -19.08 22.66
N ARG A 162 29.89 -19.05 22.92
CA ARG A 162 29.00 -18.05 22.32
C ARG A 162 28.89 -16.78 23.15
N TYR A 163 28.81 -15.63 22.47
CA TYR A 163 28.74 -14.30 23.10
C TYR A 163 27.59 -14.12 24.11
N TYR A 164 26.52 -14.90 23.98
CA TYR A 164 25.37 -14.85 24.88
C TYR A 164 25.50 -15.76 26.12
N MET A 165 26.60 -16.51 26.24
CA MET A 165 26.93 -17.31 27.43
C MET A 165 27.82 -16.57 28.43
N GLU A 166 28.48 -15.49 28.01
CA GLU A 166 29.36 -14.67 28.86
C GLU A 166 28.62 -13.50 29.57
N ALA A 167 27.29 -13.43 29.43
CA ALA A 167 26.45 -12.31 29.88
C ALA A 167 25.90 -12.47 31.31
#